data_AF-A0A0F9DWY3-F1
#
_entry.id   AF-A0A0F9DWY3-F1
#
_cell.length_a   1.000
_cell.length_b   1.000
_cell.length_c   1.000
_cell.angle_alpha   90.00
_cell.angle_beta   90.00
_cell.angle_gamma   90.00
#
_symmetry.space_group_name_H-M   'P 1'
#
loop_
_entity.id
_entity.type
_entity.pdbx_description
1 polymer ?
#
loop_
_entity_poly.entity_id
_entity_poly.type
_entity_poly.pdbx_seq_one_letter_code
_entity_poly.pdbx_strand_id
1 'polypeptide(L)'
;MGRNCVYNFIFPNLKIYVGQTVNFKSRVAAHKNAAKKGTYRTPIYNAIRKYGWGNIKTEVLLYCSSEDVDELERLYISKFNTLNRTFGYNLDSGGVLNKKHSSSTREKISRTNKSKSAHTFRTQSRKICAYTPKGEFVAIYESASEAARVHGVASNTISRVARGGRKTSCGYVWKWLEN
;
A
#
# COMPACT_ATOMS: atom_id res chain seq x y z
N MET A 1 -7.81 -10.47 38.44
CA MET A 1 -6.72 -9.66 37.86
C MET A 1 -5.91 -10.52 36.91
N GLY A 2 -5.63 -10.03 35.70
CA GLY A 2 -4.70 -10.69 34.77
C GLY A 2 -3.24 -10.39 35.16
N ARG A 3 -2.28 -11.15 34.62
CA ARG A 3 -0.83 -10.92 34.79
C ARG A 3 -0.22 -10.71 33.41
N ASN A 4 0.67 -9.72 33.28
CA ASN A 4 1.41 -9.50 32.04
C ASN A 4 2.18 -10.76 31.67
N CYS A 5 2.08 -11.15 30.40
CA CYS A 5 2.82 -12.26 29.86
C CYS A 5 3.21 -12.03 28.40
N VAL A 6 4.32 -12.65 28.03
CA VAL A 6 4.72 -12.84 26.63
C VAL A 6 4.32 -14.27 26.25
N TYR A 7 3.70 -14.42 25.08
CA TYR A 7 3.22 -15.70 24.58
C TYR A 7 3.64 -15.90 23.12
N ASN A 8 3.55 -17.14 22.65
CA ASN A 8 3.72 -17.45 21.25
C ASN A 8 2.53 -18.24 20.67
N PHE A 9 2.41 -18.19 19.34
CA PHE A 9 1.69 -19.18 18.56
C PHE A 9 2.69 -19.91 17.67
N ILE A 10 2.64 -21.24 17.67
CA ILE A 10 3.47 -22.11 16.83
C ILE A 10 2.54 -22.78 15.82
N PHE A 11 2.81 -22.53 14.54
CA PHE A 11 1.97 -22.99 13.43
C PHE A 11 2.50 -24.32 12.87
N PRO A 12 1.67 -25.11 12.15
CA PRO A 12 2.08 -26.40 11.57
C PRO A 12 3.30 -26.33 10.64
N ASN A 13 3.59 -25.17 10.05
CA ASN A 13 4.78 -24.94 9.23
C ASN A 13 6.01 -24.47 10.04
N LEU A 14 5.99 -24.69 11.36
CA LEU A 14 7.04 -24.32 12.33
C LEU A 14 7.30 -22.82 12.47
N LYS A 15 6.52 -21.97 11.78
CA LYS A 15 6.62 -20.52 11.94
C LYS A 15 6.00 -20.08 13.26
N ILE A 16 6.55 -19.01 13.82
CA ILE A 16 6.17 -18.51 15.14
C ILE A 16 5.58 -17.10 15.05
N TYR A 17 4.60 -16.81 15.89
CA TYR A 17 4.18 -15.45 16.23
C TYR A 17 4.45 -15.22 17.72
N VAL A 18 4.96 -14.06 18.10
CA VAL A 18 5.15 -13.65 19.49
C VAL A 18 4.27 -12.43 19.76
N GLY A 19 3.64 -12.39 20.93
CA GLY A 19 2.92 -11.20 21.37
C GLY A 19 2.84 -11.10 22.88
N GLN A 20 2.38 -9.95 23.37
CA GLN A 20 2.11 -9.71 24.79
C GLN A 20 0.64 -9.45 25.14
N THR A 21 0.29 -9.65 26.41
CA THR A 21 -1.04 -9.34 26.99
C THR A 21 -1.05 -9.39 28.52
N VAL A 22 -1.97 -8.64 29.14
CA VAL A 22 -2.31 -8.77 30.57
C VAL A 22 -3.24 -9.96 30.82
N ASN A 23 -4.02 -10.38 29.82
CA ASN A 23 -4.97 -11.48 29.91
C ASN A 23 -4.84 -12.39 28.70
N PHE A 24 -4.15 -13.52 28.90
CA PHE A 24 -3.88 -14.49 27.84
C PHE A 24 -5.13 -15.13 27.26
N LYS A 25 -6.06 -15.57 28.13
CA LYS A 25 -7.31 -16.22 27.69
C LYS A 25 -8.15 -15.29 26.81
N SER A 26 -8.35 -14.05 27.24
CA SER A 26 -9.09 -13.05 26.46
C SER A 26 -8.39 -12.71 25.15
N ARG A 27 -7.04 -12.61 25.15
CA ARG A 27 -6.25 -12.32 23.94
C ARG A 27 -6.35 -13.44 22.90
N VAL A 28 -6.27 -14.69 23.34
CA VAL A 28 -6.47 -15.88 22.51
C VAL A 28 -7.87 -15.88 21.88
N ALA A 29 -8.91 -15.65 22.68
CA ALA A 29 -10.27 -15.57 22.18
C ALA A 29 -10.44 -14.44 21.14
N ALA A 30 -9.82 -13.28 21.38
CA ALA A 30 -9.83 -12.17 20.44
C ALA A 30 -9.19 -12.53 19.09
N HIS A 31 -8.03 -13.21 19.09
CA HIS A 31 -7.38 -13.68 17.86
C HIS A 31 -8.25 -14.67 17.08
N LYS A 32 -8.86 -15.63 17.76
CA LYS A 32 -9.79 -16.61 17.16
C LYS A 32 -10.99 -15.92 16.51
N ASN A 33 -11.62 -14.98 17.22
CA ASN A 33 -12.77 -14.23 16.73
C ASN A 33 -12.41 -13.33 15.55
N ALA A 34 -11.28 -12.63 15.62
CA ALA A 34 -10.78 -11.77 14.56
C ALA A 34 -10.47 -12.55 13.27
N ALA A 35 -9.87 -13.75 13.41
CA ALA A 35 -9.63 -14.64 12.29
C ALA A 35 -10.95 -15.11 11.64
N LYS A 36 -11.93 -15.54 12.46
CA LYS A 36 -13.25 -15.99 12.01
C LYS A 36 -14.03 -14.90 11.27
N LYS A 37 -14.01 -13.67 11.79
CA LYS A 37 -14.66 -12.51 11.15
C LYS A 37 -14.00 -12.09 9.84
N GLY A 38 -12.75 -12.49 9.58
CA GLY A 38 -12.01 -12.04 8.41
C GLY A 38 -11.61 -10.57 8.46
N THR A 39 -11.70 -9.92 9.63
CA THR A 39 -11.49 -8.47 9.79
C THR A 39 -10.11 -8.00 9.35
N TYR A 40 -9.09 -8.85 9.53
CA TYR A 40 -7.69 -8.49 9.24
C TYR A 40 -7.09 -9.39 8.16
N ARG A 41 -6.38 -8.76 7.22
CA ARG A 41 -5.62 -9.42 6.13
C ARG A 41 -4.12 -9.43 6.38
N THR A 42 -3.70 -9.71 7.61
CA THR A 42 -2.28 -9.82 7.98
C THR A 42 -1.77 -11.27 7.89
N PRO A 43 -0.45 -11.50 7.80
CA PRO A 43 0.13 -12.84 7.71
C PRO A 43 -0.33 -13.79 8.82
N ILE A 44 -0.36 -13.33 10.08
CA ILE A 44 -0.81 -14.15 11.21
C ILE A 44 -2.28 -14.57 11.05
N TYR A 45 -3.20 -13.65 10.69
CA TYR A 45 -4.62 -14.00 10.55
C TYR A 45 -4.89 -14.85 9.29
N ASN A 46 -4.12 -14.64 8.21
CA ASN A 46 -4.13 -15.53 7.06
C ASN A 46 -3.67 -16.94 7.45
N ALA A 47 -2.62 -17.06 8.26
CA ALA A 47 -2.13 -18.34 8.76
C ALA A 47 -3.13 -19.01 9.70
N ILE A 48 -3.76 -18.26 10.63
CA ILE A 48 -4.80 -18.80 11.51
C ILE A 48 -5.97 -19.38 10.69
N ARG A 49 -6.41 -18.67 9.65
CA ARG A 49 -7.46 -19.17 8.74
C ARG A 49 -7.00 -20.38 7.93
N LYS A 50 -5.77 -20.35 7.42
CA LYS A 50 -5.18 -21.42 6.60
C LYS A 50 -5.04 -22.73 7.37
N TYR A 51 -4.47 -22.68 8.55
CA TYR A 51 -4.14 -23.88 9.33
C TYR A 51 -5.28 -24.33 10.25
N GLY A 52 -6.22 -23.44 10.56
CA GLY A 52 -7.26 -23.68 11.55
C GLY A 52 -6.72 -23.58 12.98
N TRP A 53 -7.48 -22.94 13.87
CA TRP A 53 -7.04 -22.68 15.24
C TRP A 53 -6.68 -23.95 16.02
N GLY A 54 -7.37 -25.07 15.77
CA GLY A 54 -7.11 -26.35 16.45
C GLY A 54 -5.72 -26.93 16.19
N ASN A 55 -5.06 -26.51 15.11
CA ASN A 55 -3.72 -26.99 14.72
C ASN A 55 -2.59 -26.02 15.13
N ILE A 56 -2.91 -24.96 15.89
CA ILE A 56 -1.94 -23.95 16.31
C ILE A 56 -1.68 -24.13 17.80
N LYS A 57 -0.43 -24.40 18.16
CA LYS A 57 -0.03 -24.48 19.56
C LYS A 57 0.06 -23.07 20.14
N THR A 58 -0.51 -22.83 21.31
CA THR A 58 -0.46 -21.54 22.01
C THR A 58 0.19 -21.71 23.36
N GLU A 59 1.29 -21.00 23.63
CA GLU A 59 2.05 -21.15 24.86
C GLU A 59 2.36 -19.79 25.49
N VAL A 60 2.26 -19.71 26.82
CA VAL A 60 2.85 -18.58 27.56
C VAL A 60 4.33 -18.86 27.71
N LEU A 61 5.17 -17.95 27.23
CA LEU A 61 6.63 -18.05 27.34
C LEU A 61 7.09 -17.69 28.75
N LEU A 62 6.53 -16.61 29.31
CA LEU A 62 6.78 -16.18 30.69
C LEU A 62 5.72 -15.18 31.17
N TYR A 63 5.58 -15.06 32.48
CA TYR A 63 4.89 -13.95 33.13
C TYR A 63 5.90 -12.90 33.59
N CYS A 64 5.58 -11.63 33.41
CA CYS A 64 6.47 -10.52 33.71
C CYS A 64 5.72 -9.35 34.33
N SER A 65 6.46 -8.34 34.76
CA SER A 65 5.95 -7.05 35.21
C SER A 65 5.39 -6.23 34.03
N SER A 66 4.69 -5.14 34.30
CA SER A 66 4.29 -4.18 33.25
C SER A 66 5.48 -3.44 32.65
N GLU A 67 6.54 -3.31 33.42
CA GLU A 67 7.74 -2.56 33.09
C GLU A 67 8.61 -3.33 32.08
N ASP A 68 8.64 -4.67 32.20
CA ASP A 68 9.52 -5.52 31.39
C ASP A 68 8.86 -6.10 30.14
N VAL A 69 7.52 -6.15 30.08
CA VAL A 69 6.79 -6.92 29.07
C VAL A 69 7.14 -6.52 27.64
N ASP A 70 7.33 -5.22 27.40
CA ASP A 70 7.68 -4.65 26.10
C ASP A 70 9.10 -5.05 25.66
N GLU A 71 10.06 -5.05 26.59
CA GLU A 71 11.44 -5.47 26.30
C GLU A 71 11.50 -6.97 26.03
N LEU A 72 10.77 -7.75 26.83
CA LEU A 72 10.70 -9.20 26.69
C LEU A 72 10.02 -9.60 25.38
N GLU A 73 8.94 -8.92 24.96
CA GLU A 73 8.32 -9.14 23.64
C GLU A 73 9.35 -8.95 22.50
N ARG A 74 10.09 -7.83 22.52
CA ARG A 74 11.14 -7.55 21.53
C ARG A 74 12.24 -8.61 21.55
N LEU A 75 12.67 -9.02 22.74
CA LEU A 75 13.70 -10.05 22.92
C LEU A 75 13.27 -11.37 22.29
N TYR A 76 12.04 -11.83 22.52
CA TYR A 76 11.54 -13.08 21.95
C TYR A 76 11.24 -13.00 20.45
N ILE A 77 10.77 -11.85 19.94
CA ILE A 77 10.64 -11.61 18.49
C ILE A 77 12.00 -11.75 17.81
N SER A 78 13.05 -11.16 18.40
CA SER A 78 14.43 -11.26 17.91
C SER A 78 14.95 -12.70 18.02
N LYS A 79 14.82 -13.33 19.19
CA LYS A 79 15.29 -14.69 19.48
C LYS A 79 14.74 -15.73 18.50
N PHE A 80 13.47 -15.60 18.12
CA PHE A 80 12.82 -16.52 17.18
C PHE A 80 12.80 -16.01 15.73
N ASN A 81 13.41 -14.85 15.45
CA ASN A 81 13.46 -14.22 14.14
C ASN A 81 12.07 -14.08 13.48
N THR A 82 11.02 -13.76 14.24
CA THR A 82 9.64 -13.86 13.75
C THR A 82 9.21 -12.76 12.79
N LEU A 83 10.06 -11.75 12.60
CA LEU A 83 9.95 -10.75 11.54
C LEU A 83 10.24 -11.32 10.15
N ASN A 84 11.15 -12.29 10.08
CA ASN A 84 11.52 -12.94 8.85
C ASN A 84 10.39 -13.90 8.44
N ARG A 85 9.89 -13.75 7.22
CA ARG A 85 8.75 -14.52 6.70
C ARG A 85 9.04 -16.01 6.55
N THR A 86 10.30 -16.43 6.58
CA THR A 86 10.68 -17.85 6.65
C THR A 86 10.39 -18.44 8.03
N PHE A 87 10.56 -17.65 9.10
CA PHE A 87 10.52 -18.13 10.49
C PHE A 87 9.30 -17.67 11.28
N GLY A 88 8.60 -16.60 10.87
CA GLY A 88 7.46 -16.11 11.64
C GLY A 88 6.50 -15.14 10.96
N TYR A 89 5.56 -14.69 11.78
CA TYR A 89 4.39 -13.90 11.37
C TYR A 89 4.29 -12.51 12.02
N ASN A 90 5.24 -12.10 12.85
CA ASN A 90 5.25 -10.73 13.38
C ASN A 90 5.37 -9.72 12.23
N LEU A 91 4.58 -8.65 12.28
CA LEU A 91 4.62 -7.58 11.28
C LEU A 91 5.62 -6.49 11.63
N ASP A 92 5.85 -6.28 12.92
CA ASP A 92 6.81 -5.35 13.46
C ASP A 92 7.60 -6.01 14.60
N SER A 93 8.63 -5.32 15.07
CA SER A 93 9.54 -5.80 16.10
C SER A 93 8.91 -5.84 17.49
N GLY A 94 7.61 -5.53 17.64
CA GLY A 94 6.95 -5.30 18.93
C GLY A 94 7.08 -3.86 19.45
N GLY A 95 6.52 -3.63 20.64
CA GLY A 95 6.59 -2.39 21.41
C GLY A 95 5.28 -1.59 21.51
N VAL A 96 5.18 -0.80 22.60
CA VAL A 96 4.06 0.04 23.07
C VAL A 96 2.85 0.10 22.13
N LEU A 97 1.71 -0.43 22.63
CA LEU A 97 0.35 -0.34 22.08
C LEU A 97 -0.11 1.08 21.65
N ASN A 98 0.65 2.12 21.97
CA ASN A 98 0.38 3.54 21.75
C ASN A 98 1.61 4.27 21.14
N LYS A 99 2.16 3.82 20.02
CA LYS A 99 3.14 4.63 19.26
C LYS A 99 2.48 5.93 18.80
N LYS A 100 2.62 7.04 19.55
CA LYS A 100 2.47 8.38 18.97
C LYS A 100 3.58 8.52 17.92
N HIS A 101 3.22 8.53 16.64
CA HIS A 101 4.20 8.78 15.58
C HIS A 101 4.98 10.05 15.90
N SER A 102 6.32 9.97 15.87
CA SER A 102 7.16 11.18 15.97
C SER A 102 6.75 12.19 14.90
N SER A 103 6.88 13.48 15.19
CA SER A 103 6.63 14.56 14.21
C SER A 103 7.37 14.30 12.90
N SER A 104 8.62 13.86 12.97
CA SER A 104 9.45 13.49 11.81
C SER A 104 8.89 12.34 10.98
N THR A 105 8.32 11.31 11.61
CA THR A 105 7.67 10.19 10.91
C THR A 105 6.34 10.61 10.30
N ARG A 106 5.57 11.43 11.02
CA ARG A 106 4.29 12.01 10.56
C ARG A 106 4.49 12.95 9.38
N GLU A 107 5.57 13.72 9.39
CA GLU A 107 6.01 14.56 8.27
C GLU A 107 6.45 13.73 7.07
N LYS A 108 7.22 12.64 7.25
CA LYS A 108 7.64 11.76 6.15
C LYS A 108 6.43 11.12 5.47
N ILE A 109 5.44 10.69 6.25
CA ILE A 109 4.16 10.16 5.76
C ILE A 109 3.34 11.28 5.07
N SER A 110 3.29 12.49 5.63
CA SER A 110 2.64 13.66 5.03
C SER A 110 3.25 14.05 3.68
N ARG A 111 4.58 14.10 3.59
CA ARG A 111 5.34 14.37 2.35
C ARG A 111 5.07 13.29 1.28
N THR A 112 4.95 12.03 1.68
CA THR A 112 4.66 10.90 0.78
C THR A 112 3.20 10.86 0.31
N ASN A 113 2.25 11.35 1.10
CA ASN A 113 0.85 11.43 0.68
C ASN A 113 0.58 12.65 -0.23
N LYS A 114 1.34 13.74 -0.07
CA LYS A 114 1.32 14.88 -1.01
C LYS A 114 1.86 14.53 -2.40
N SER A 115 2.69 13.49 -2.56
CA SER A 115 3.21 13.06 -3.86
C SER A 115 2.32 12.04 -4.60
N LYS A 116 1.28 11.49 -3.97
CA LYS A 116 0.36 10.53 -4.59
C LYS A 116 -0.81 11.14 -5.36
N SER A 117 -1.00 12.46 -5.31
CA SER A 117 -1.93 13.19 -6.19
C SER A 117 -1.41 13.38 -7.61
N ALA A 118 -0.15 13.01 -7.89
CA ALA A 118 0.47 13.12 -9.21
C ALA A 118 0.14 11.97 -10.19
N HIS A 119 -0.85 11.12 -9.87
CA HIS A 119 -1.29 10.04 -10.78
C HIS A 119 -2.35 10.50 -11.82
N THR A 120 -2.69 11.78 -11.86
CA THR A 120 -3.41 12.37 -13.00
C THR A 120 -2.44 12.56 -14.18
N PHE A 121 -2.38 11.51 -15.02
CA PHE A 121 -1.93 11.53 -16.41
C PHE A 121 -0.47 11.91 -16.67
N ARG A 122 0.45 10.96 -16.45
CA ARG A 122 1.60 10.84 -17.36
C ARG A 122 1.16 10.15 -18.66
N THR A 123 0.23 10.76 -19.39
CA THR A 123 0.18 10.53 -20.84
C THR A 123 1.47 11.12 -21.38
N GLN A 124 2.36 10.26 -21.89
CA GLN A 124 3.48 10.74 -22.68
C GLN A 124 2.93 11.74 -23.71
N SER A 125 3.45 12.95 -23.69
CA SER A 125 3.10 13.98 -24.67
C SER A 125 3.47 13.45 -26.05
N ARG A 126 2.46 13.08 -26.84
CA ARG A 126 2.66 12.69 -28.24
C ARG A 126 2.65 13.93 -29.11
N LYS A 127 3.68 14.06 -29.95
CA LYS A 127 3.74 15.11 -30.95
C LYS A 127 2.55 15.03 -31.89
N ILE A 128 2.12 16.17 -32.39
CA ILE A 128 0.96 16.29 -33.26
C ILE A 128 1.24 17.28 -34.38
N CYS A 129 0.79 16.96 -35.58
CA CYS A 129 0.97 17.77 -36.78
C CYS A 129 -0.37 18.39 -37.21
N ALA A 130 -0.32 19.63 -37.67
CA ALA A 130 -1.41 20.33 -38.34
C ALA A 130 -1.21 20.31 -39.85
N TYR A 131 -2.30 20.05 -40.58
CA TYR A 131 -2.36 20.08 -42.04
C TYR A 131 -3.51 20.96 -42.51
N THR A 132 -3.38 21.56 -43.69
CA THR A 132 -4.51 22.20 -44.37
C THR A 132 -5.56 21.14 -44.76
N PRO A 133 -6.83 21.50 -45.02
CA PRO A 133 -7.83 20.54 -45.51
C PRO A 133 -7.46 19.89 -46.85
N LYS A 134 -6.54 20.50 -47.61
CA LYS A 134 -5.97 19.96 -48.85
C LYS A 134 -4.81 18.99 -48.62
N GLY A 135 -4.40 18.79 -47.37
CA GLY A 135 -3.35 17.84 -46.99
C GLY A 135 -1.93 18.44 -46.92
N GLU A 136 -1.77 19.75 -47.04
CA GLU A 136 -0.45 20.39 -46.95
C GLU A 136 -0.01 20.51 -45.49
N PHE A 137 1.25 20.18 -45.21
CA PHE A 137 1.80 20.29 -43.87
C PHE A 137 1.94 21.75 -43.44
N VAL A 138 1.51 22.06 -42.20
CA VAL A 138 1.55 23.41 -41.64
C VAL A 138 2.58 23.51 -40.52
N ALA A 139 2.46 22.66 -39.49
CA ALA A 139 3.31 22.74 -38.31
C ALA A 139 3.29 21.45 -37.48
N ILE A 140 4.32 21.28 -36.65
CA ILE A 140 4.40 20.24 -35.62
C ILE A 140 4.42 20.87 -34.23
N TYR A 141 3.76 20.22 -33.27
CA TYR A 141 3.70 20.62 -31.87
C TYR A 141 4.14 19.45 -31.00
N GLU A 142 4.78 19.73 -29.87
CA GLU A 142 5.22 18.76 -28.87
C GLU A 142 4.03 18.05 -28.21
N SER A 143 2.83 18.66 -28.24
CA SER A 143 1.59 18.01 -27.79
C SER A 143 0.32 18.66 -28.34
N ALA A 144 -0.79 17.92 -28.25
CA ALA A 144 -2.13 18.48 -28.49
C ALA A 144 -2.48 19.65 -27.54
N SER A 145 -1.94 19.66 -26.32
CA SER A 145 -2.14 20.77 -25.36
C SER A 145 -1.39 22.03 -25.77
N GLU A 146 -0.20 21.88 -26.34
CA GLU A 146 0.56 23.00 -26.87
C GLU A 146 -0.13 23.60 -28.10
N ALA A 147 -0.51 22.76 -29.07
CA ALA A 147 -1.29 23.19 -30.22
C ALA A 147 -2.56 23.92 -29.78
N ALA A 148 -3.27 23.41 -28.78
CA ALA A 148 -4.50 24.02 -28.27
C ALA A 148 -4.27 25.41 -27.69
N ARG A 149 -3.16 25.62 -26.98
CA ARG A 149 -2.78 26.93 -26.42
C ARG A 149 -2.50 27.95 -27.52
N VAL A 150 -1.77 27.55 -28.56
CA VAL A 150 -1.43 28.42 -29.70
C VAL A 150 -2.69 28.84 -30.46
N HIS A 151 -3.63 27.92 -30.64
CA HIS A 151 -4.88 28.16 -31.40
C HIS A 151 -6.05 28.63 -30.52
N GLY A 152 -5.83 28.87 -29.22
CA GLY A 152 -6.86 29.38 -28.30
C GLY A 152 -8.05 28.43 -28.08
N VAL A 153 -7.84 27.11 -28.14
CA VAL A 153 -8.90 26.10 -28.00
C VAL A 153 -8.60 25.10 -26.88
N ALA A 154 -9.58 24.26 -26.53
CA ALA A 154 -9.37 23.17 -25.58
C ALA A 154 -8.64 21.99 -26.24
N SER A 155 -7.64 21.40 -25.57
CA SER A 155 -6.83 20.30 -26.12
C SER A 155 -7.61 19.05 -26.55
N ASN A 156 -8.81 18.85 -26.00
CA ASN A 156 -9.70 17.77 -26.43
C ASN A 156 -10.18 17.96 -27.88
N THR A 157 -10.39 19.19 -28.35
CA THR A 157 -10.94 19.44 -29.70
C THR A 157 -9.96 18.98 -30.76
N ILE A 158 -8.68 19.30 -30.58
CA ILE A 158 -7.56 18.85 -31.40
C ILE A 158 -7.38 17.34 -31.30
N SER A 159 -7.37 16.79 -30.07
CA SER A 159 -7.22 15.35 -29.84
C SER A 159 -8.38 14.52 -30.41
N ARG A 160 -9.58 15.09 -30.56
CA ARG A 160 -10.72 14.42 -31.21
C ARG A 160 -10.54 14.33 -32.72
N VAL A 161 -9.98 15.36 -33.35
CA VAL A 161 -9.67 15.33 -34.79
C VAL A 161 -8.58 14.28 -35.07
N ALA A 162 -7.50 14.28 -34.30
CA ALA A 162 -6.41 13.32 -34.47
C ALA A 162 -6.79 11.86 -34.16
N ARG A 163 -7.93 11.62 -33.51
CA ARG A 163 -8.52 10.29 -33.31
C ARG A 163 -9.62 9.94 -34.33
N GLY A 164 -9.88 10.81 -35.30
CA GLY A 164 -10.93 10.62 -36.33
C GLY A 164 -12.36 10.94 -35.87
N GLY A 165 -12.54 11.50 -34.66
CA GLY A 165 -13.87 11.86 -34.14
C GLY A 165 -14.43 13.16 -34.70
N ARG A 166 -13.63 13.95 -35.44
CA ARG A 166 -14.03 15.16 -36.18
C ARG A 166 -13.13 15.33 -37.42
N LYS A 167 -13.62 15.97 -38.47
CA LYS A 167 -12.86 16.20 -39.71
C LYS A 167 -11.77 17.27 -39.56
N THR A 168 -12.09 18.39 -38.90
CA THR A 168 -11.17 19.52 -38.71
C THR A 168 -11.39 20.20 -37.36
N SER A 169 -10.40 20.98 -36.92
CA SER A 169 -10.49 21.94 -35.82
C SER A 169 -9.58 23.13 -36.13
N CYS A 170 -10.06 24.35 -35.88
CA CYS A 170 -9.34 25.59 -36.20
C CYS A 170 -8.95 25.72 -37.68
N GLY A 171 -9.72 25.12 -38.60
CA GLY A 171 -9.41 25.09 -40.04
C GLY A 171 -8.37 24.04 -40.45
N TYR A 172 -7.80 23.28 -39.50
CA TYR A 172 -6.76 22.30 -39.76
C TYR A 172 -7.22 20.86 -39.53
N VAL A 173 -6.59 19.94 -40.25
CA VAL A 173 -6.63 18.49 -39.98
C VAL A 173 -5.47 18.16 -39.06
N TRP A 174 -5.75 17.50 -37.94
CA TRP A 174 -4.75 17.15 -36.93
C TRP A 174 -4.44 15.66 -36.99
N LYS A 175 -3.16 15.29 -36.95
CA LYS A 175 -2.72 13.88 -36.90
C LYS A 175 -1.59 13.71 -35.90
N TRP A 176 -1.59 12.60 -35.18
CA TRP A 176 -0.45 12.24 -34.31
C TRP A 176 0.78 12.00 -35.18
N LEU A 177 1.93 12.51 -34.76
CA LEU A 177 3.18 12.04 -35.33
C LEU A 177 3.38 10.62 -34.83
N GLU A 178 3.45 9.66 -35.74
CA GLU A 178 3.89 8.31 -35.41
C GLU A 178 5.39 8.37 -35.11
N ASN A 179 5.82 7.73 -34.02
CA ASN A 179 7.25 7.57 -33.72
C ASN A 179 7.87 6.55 -34.65
#